data_AF-A0A0G1INZ2-F1
#
_entry.id   AF-A0A0G1INZ2-F1
#
_cell.length_a   1.000
_cell.length_b   1.000
_cell.length_c   1.000
_cell.angle_alpha   90.00
_cell.angle_beta   90.00
_cell.angle_gamma   90.00
#
_symmetry.space_group_name_H-M   'P 1'
#
loop_
_entity.id
_entity.type
_entity.pdbx_description
1 polymer ?
#
loop_
_entity_poly.entity_id
_entity_poly.type
_entity_poly.pdbx_seq_one_letter_code
_entity_poly.pdbx_strand_id
1 'polypeptide(L)'
;MDLQYFVDKKLTFVLIKRNRVIYKSKKQRLAPLLFCLGKYKAQMRGATVFDKVVGRAAALLLVYGGVKKVMAPLISRGALAILKRGGAEVEYGERVENILNRLGDDLCSMEKLSQGKNAFKFAKIMKIRYNISRRKDSSRLAKIIKGQESADFYLIGSKIWLKAEVAK
;
A
#
# COMPACT_ATOMS: atom_id res chain seq x y z
N MET A 1 -0.92 16.51 11.70
CA MET A 1 -1.82 15.56 10.99
C MET A 1 -2.07 14.42 11.94
N ASP A 2 -3.34 14.13 12.22
CA ASP A 2 -3.79 13.06 13.10
C ASP A 2 -4.62 12.02 12.31
N LEU A 3 -5.08 10.98 12.99
CA LEU A 3 -5.90 9.92 12.40
C LEU A 3 -7.24 10.44 11.88
N GLN A 4 -7.88 11.38 12.58
CA GLN A 4 -9.17 11.94 12.19
C GLN A 4 -9.08 12.63 10.83
N TYR A 5 -8.13 13.56 10.68
CA TYR A 5 -7.88 14.24 9.40
C TYR A 5 -7.59 13.26 8.26
N PHE A 6 -6.81 12.21 8.53
CA PHE A 6 -6.48 11.18 7.55
C PHE A 6 -7.72 10.43 7.05
N VAL A 7 -8.63 10.08 7.96
CA VAL A 7 -9.92 9.44 7.66
C VAL A 7 -10.84 10.39 6.90
N ASP A 8 -11.01 11.63 7.37
CA ASP A 8 -11.92 12.63 6.78
C ASP A 8 -11.55 12.96 5.34
N LYS A 9 -10.25 13.07 5.04
CA LYS A 9 -9.77 13.30 3.67
C LYS A 9 -9.86 12.07 2.76
N LYS A 10 -10.37 10.95 3.28
CA LYS A 10 -10.48 9.65 2.59
C LYS A 10 -9.13 9.23 1.99
N LEU A 11 -8.04 9.47 2.72
CA LEU A 11 -6.71 9.03 2.34
C LEU A 11 -6.53 7.55 2.70
N THR A 12 -5.71 6.85 1.93
CA THR A 12 -5.38 5.45 2.21
C THR A 12 -3.94 5.26 2.66
N PHE A 13 -3.07 6.21 2.33
CA PHE A 13 -1.66 6.17 2.73
C PHE A 13 -1.06 7.58 2.75
N VAL A 14 -0.24 7.89 3.76
CA VAL A 14 0.59 9.12 3.81
C VAL A 14 1.97 8.77 4.37
N LEU A 15 3.02 9.27 3.72
CA LEU A 15 4.40 9.23 4.22
C LEU A 15 4.82 10.64 4.65
N ILE A 16 5.24 10.79 5.90
CA ILE A 16 5.70 12.05 6.49
C ILE A 16 7.13 11.89 7.00
N LYS A 17 8.01 12.83 6.63
CA LYS A 17 9.38 12.90 7.14
C LYS A 17 9.69 14.34 7.55
N ARG A 18 10.21 14.54 8.77
CA ARG A 18 10.55 15.87 9.31
C ARG A 18 9.38 16.87 9.15
N ASN A 19 8.19 16.47 9.60
CA ASN A 19 6.94 17.24 9.51
C ASN A 19 6.51 17.67 8.09
N ARG A 20 7.08 17.08 7.03
CA ARG A 20 6.68 17.32 5.64
C ARG A 20 6.05 16.07 5.04
N VAL A 21 4.92 16.26 4.35
CA VAL A 21 4.27 15.19 3.57
C VAL A 21 5.13 14.91 2.34
N ILE A 22 5.75 13.73 2.29
CA ILE A 22 6.56 13.28 1.15
C ILE A 22 5.68 12.65 0.07
N TYR A 23 4.66 11.91 0.49
CA TYR A 23 3.74 11.22 -0.40
C TYR A 23 2.38 11.05 0.26
N LYS A 24 1.30 11.16 -0.52
CA LYS A 24 -0.06 10.82 -0.11
C LYS A 24 -0.78 10.08 -1.23
N SER A 25 -1.70 9.18 -0.88
CA SER A 25 -2.42 8.38 -1.85
C SER A 25 -3.83 8.05 -1.40
N LYS A 26 -4.69 7.77 -2.40
CA LYS A 26 -5.99 7.11 -2.24
C LYS A 26 -6.01 5.72 -2.90
N LYS A 27 -4.84 5.23 -3.36
CA LYS A 27 -4.71 3.92 -3.99
C LYS A 27 -4.90 2.81 -2.96
N GLN A 28 -5.46 1.69 -3.41
CA GLN A 28 -5.85 0.59 -2.54
C GLN A 28 -4.69 -0.41 -2.32
N ARG A 29 -4.86 -1.27 -1.30
CA ARG A 29 -3.96 -2.39 -0.98
C ARG A 29 -2.52 -1.88 -0.73
N LEU A 30 -1.52 -2.72 -1.00
CA LEU A 30 -0.09 -2.40 -0.81
C LEU A 30 0.49 -1.46 -1.87
N ALA A 31 -0.27 -1.04 -2.88
CA ALA A 31 0.23 -0.23 -3.99
C ALA A 31 0.97 1.06 -3.56
N PRO A 32 0.43 1.93 -2.68
CA PRO A 32 1.13 3.12 -2.26
C PRO A 32 2.42 2.83 -1.47
N LEU A 33 2.40 1.77 -0.65
CA LEU A 33 3.57 1.35 0.13
C LEU A 33 4.69 0.78 -0.76
N LEU A 34 4.36 -0.08 -1.72
CA LEU A 34 5.33 -0.60 -2.68
C LEU A 34 5.93 0.50 -3.56
N PHE A 35 5.12 1.48 -3.95
CA PHE A 35 5.60 2.66 -4.65
C PHE A 35 6.60 3.45 -3.80
N CYS A 36 6.31 3.67 -2.51
CA CYS A 36 7.23 4.35 -1.60
C CYS A 36 8.53 3.55 -1.37
N LEU A 37 8.46 2.22 -1.26
CA LEU A 37 9.66 1.38 -1.17
C LEU A 37 10.52 1.42 -2.43
N GLY A 38 9.93 1.66 -3.60
CA GLY A 38 10.66 1.84 -4.86
C GLY A 38 11.24 3.23 -5.03
N LYS A 39 10.47 4.28 -4.71
CA LYS A 39 10.82 5.68 -5.03
C LYS A 39 11.37 6.50 -3.86
N TYR A 40 10.94 6.18 -2.64
CA TYR A 40 11.16 7.00 -1.43
C TYR A 40 11.78 6.20 -0.28
N LYS A 41 12.49 5.10 -0.56
CA LYS A 41 13.03 4.20 0.47
C LYS A 41 13.91 4.92 1.49
N ALA A 42 14.75 5.86 1.05
CA ALA A 42 15.59 6.65 1.94
C ALA A 42 14.74 7.53 2.89
N GLN A 43 13.68 8.14 2.36
CA GLN A 43 12.77 8.99 3.10
C GLN A 43 11.88 8.21 4.07
N MET A 44 11.60 6.92 3.81
CA MET A 44 10.86 6.05 4.71
C MET A 44 11.61 5.77 6.01
N ARG A 45 12.95 5.73 5.99
CA ARG A 45 13.74 5.48 7.19
C ARG A 45 13.51 6.58 8.21
N GLY A 46 13.07 6.22 9.41
CA GLY A 46 12.75 7.15 10.48
C GLY A 46 11.56 8.07 10.17
N ALA A 47 10.66 7.65 9.29
CA ALA A 47 9.45 8.40 8.92
C ALA A 47 8.26 8.05 9.81
N THR A 48 7.20 8.85 9.69
CA THR A 48 5.85 8.50 10.13
C THR A 48 5.02 8.09 8.92
N VAL A 49 4.29 6.99 9.02
CA VAL A 49 3.37 6.53 7.98
C VAL A 49 1.95 6.46 8.54
N PHE A 50 0.99 6.99 7.78
CA PHE A 50 -0.42 6.68 7.94
C PHE A 50 -0.81 5.64 6.90
N ASP A 51 -1.52 4.60 7.30
CA ASP A 51 -2.04 3.58 6.39
C ASP A 51 -3.42 3.12 6.88
N LYS A 52 -4.41 3.10 5.98
CA LYS A 52 -5.81 2.87 6.34
C LYS A 52 -6.03 1.51 6.99
N VAL A 53 -5.34 0.48 6.50
CA VAL A 53 -5.45 -0.89 7.02
C VAL A 53 -4.06 -1.51 7.09
N VAL A 54 -3.59 -1.77 8.30
CA VAL A 54 -2.27 -2.36 8.53
C VAL A 54 -2.41 -3.83 8.90
N GLY A 55 -2.31 -4.68 7.88
CA GLY A 55 -2.12 -6.13 8.04
C GLY A 55 -0.64 -6.51 8.18
N ARG A 56 -0.37 -7.77 8.47
CA ARG A 56 0.98 -8.35 8.60
C ARG A 56 1.86 -8.04 7.39
N ALA A 57 1.31 -8.13 6.17
CA ALA A 57 2.05 -7.83 4.95
C ALA A 57 2.54 -6.37 4.91
N ALA A 58 1.67 -5.41 5.25
CA ALA A 58 2.02 -4.00 5.32
C ALA A 58 3.06 -3.77 6.42
N ALA A 59 2.85 -4.35 7.61
CA ALA A 59 3.78 -4.25 8.73
C ALA A 59 5.20 -4.72 8.38
N LEU A 60 5.36 -5.88 7.72
CA LEU A 60 6.67 -6.37 7.28
C LEU A 60 7.37 -5.41 6.32
N LEU A 61 6.61 -4.81 5.40
CA LEU A 61 7.13 -3.84 4.44
C LEU A 61 7.49 -2.49 5.08
N LEU A 62 6.72 -2.05 6.08
CA LEU A 62 7.01 -0.84 6.86
C LEU A 62 8.27 -1.01 7.72
N VAL A 63 8.42 -2.17 8.38
CA VAL A 63 9.66 -2.54 9.10
C VAL A 63 10.84 -2.60 8.14
N TYR A 64 10.68 -3.23 6.98
CA TYR A 64 11.73 -3.26 5.95
C TYR A 64 12.12 -1.85 5.45
N GLY A 65 11.16 -0.91 5.40
CA GLY A 65 11.39 0.48 5.06
C GLY A 65 12.05 1.31 6.18
N GLY A 66 12.18 0.75 7.38
CA GLY A 66 12.73 1.44 8.55
C GLY A 66 11.84 2.56 9.09
N VAL A 67 10.52 2.43 8.94
CA VAL A 67 9.56 3.42 9.44
C VAL A 67 9.60 3.48 10.97
N LYS A 68 9.60 4.69 11.55
CA LYS A 68 9.67 4.91 13.01
C LYS A 68 8.30 4.90 13.67
N LYS A 69 7.29 5.52 13.04
CA LYS A 69 5.94 5.60 13.59
C LYS A 69 4.90 5.18 12.55
N VAL A 70 3.92 4.38 12.95
CA VAL A 70 2.79 3.96 12.13
C VAL A 70 1.49 4.38 12.78
N MET A 71 0.61 5.00 12.02
CA MET A 71 -0.71 5.44 12.45
C MET A 71 -1.76 4.74 11.58
N ALA A 72 -2.65 3.95 12.18
CA ALA A 72 -3.57 3.10 11.44
C ALA A 72 -4.98 3.10 12.05
N PRO A 73 -6.04 3.52 11.32
CA PRO A 73 -7.41 3.35 11.79
C PRO A 73 -7.75 1.89 12.14
N LEU A 74 -7.25 0.94 11.35
CA LEU A 74 -7.45 -0.50 11.56
C LEU A 74 -6.13 -1.27 11.46
N ILE A 75 -5.83 -2.13 12.44
CA ILE A 75 -4.62 -2.95 12.48
C ILE A 75 -4.92 -4.40 12.90
N SER A 76 -4.22 -5.40 12.34
CA SER A 76 -4.31 -6.78 12.84
C SER A 76 -3.38 -7.02 14.04
N ARG A 77 -3.74 -7.97 14.92
CA ARG A 77 -2.90 -8.38 16.06
C ARG A 77 -1.49 -8.78 15.61
N GLY A 78 -1.40 -9.54 14.51
CA GLY A 78 -0.13 -9.95 13.93
C GLY A 78 0.72 -8.76 13.43
N ALA A 79 0.08 -7.76 12.82
CA ALA A 79 0.75 -6.56 12.35
C ALA A 79 1.33 -5.73 13.49
N LEU A 80 0.56 -5.52 14.57
CA LEU A 80 1.02 -4.80 15.76
C LEU A 80 2.27 -5.45 16.37
N ALA A 81 2.27 -6.79 16.49
CA ALA A 81 3.43 -7.53 17.01
C ALA A 81 4.67 -7.44 16.09
N ILE A 82 4.48 -7.37 14.78
CA ILE A 82 5.59 -7.16 13.82
C ILE A 82 6.17 -5.75 13.97
N LEU A 83 5.32 -4.72 14.03
CA LEU A 83 5.76 -3.33 14.14
C LEU A 83 6.50 -3.06 15.45
N LYS A 84 5.95 -3.51 16.59
CA LYS A 84 6.59 -3.36 17.91
C LYS A 84 7.97 -4.04 17.95
N ARG A 85 8.08 -5.27 17.46
CA ARG A 85 9.38 -5.97 17.36
C ARG A 85 10.36 -5.29 16.40
N GLY A 86 9.84 -4.59 15.39
CA GLY A 86 10.64 -3.77 14.48
C GLY A 86 11.05 -2.41 15.05
N GLY A 87 10.70 -2.11 16.31
CA GLY A 87 11.00 -0.84 16.98
C GLY A 87 10.14 0.34 16.52
N ALA A 88 9.01 0.09 15.86
CA ALA A 88 8.10 1.14 15.44
C ALA A 88 7.11 1.50 16.55
N GLU A 89 6.93 2.80 16.79
CA GLU A 89 5.81 3.34 17.55
C GLU A 89 4.51 3.13 16.76
N VAL A 90 3.43 2.73 17.42
CA VAL A 90 2.16 2.43 16.75
C VAL A 90 1.01 3.10 17.47
N GLU A 91 0.22 3.85 16.71
CA GLU A 91 -1.03 4.45 17.13
C GLU A 91 -2.14 3.90 16.24
N TYR A 92 -3.25 3.45 16.85
CA TYR A 92 -4.33 2.83 16.10
C TYR A 92 -5.71 3.11 16.69
N GLY A 93 -6.73 3.01 15.84
CA GLY A 93 -8.14 3.07 16.26
C GLY A 93 -8.62 1.71 16.76
N GLU A 94 -8.78 0.77 15.82
CA GLU A 94 -9.29 -0.57 16.10
C GLU A 94 -8.22 -1.65 15.84
N ARG A 95 -8.18 -2.65 16.72
CA ARG A 95 -7.37 -3.86 16.56
C ARG A 95 -8.26 -5.08 16.33
N VAL A 96 -8.06 -5.75 15.22
CA VAL A 96 -8.73 -7.03 14.88
C VAL A 96 -7.76 -8.21 14.94
N GLU A 97 -8.28 -9.43 14.95
CA GLU A 97 -7.43 -10.62 14.98
C GLU A 97 -6.64 -10.78 13.67
N ASN A 98 -7.33 -10.70 12.53
CA ASN A 98 -6.75 -10.80 11.21
C ASN A 98 -7.40 -9.85 10.21
N ILE A 99 -6.66 -9.46 9.16
CA ILE A 99 -7.25 -8.76 8.01
C ILE A 99 -7.87 -9.78 7.06
N LEU A 100 -9.19 -9.69 6.89
CA LEU A 100 -9.95 -10.53 5.98
C LEU A 100 -9.90 -10.01 4.53
N ASN A 101 -10.28 -10.86 3.59
CA ASN A 101 -10.49 -10.46 2.21
C ASN A 101 -11.77 -9.57 2.09
N ARG A 102 -12.15 -9.20 0.87
CA ARG A 102 -13.32 -8.32 0.66
C ARG A 102 -14.66 -8.98 0.90
N LEU A 103 -14.73 -10.31 0.77
CA LEU A 103 -15.94 -11.09 1.01
C LEU A 103 -16.12 -11.36 2.52
N GLY A 104 -15.05 -11.28 3.31
CA GLY A 104 -15.08 -11.52 4.75
C GLY A 104 -15.11 -13.00 5.13
N ASP A 105 -14.99 -13.90 4.15
CA ASP A 105 -15.07 -15.36 4.34
C ASP A 105 -13.70 -16.02 4.60
N ASP A 106 -12.61 -15.31 4.33
CA ASP A 106 -11.24 -15.83 4.42
C ASP A 106 -10.23 -14.70 4.65
N LEU A 107 -8.99 -15.06 5.02
CA LEU A 107 -7.90 -14.10 5.19
C LEU A 107 -7.57 -13.40 3.87
N CYS A 108 -7.20 -12.12 3.95
CA CYS A 108 -6.62 -11.40 2.83
C CYS A 108 -5.41 -12.17 2.27
N SER A 109 -5.33 -12.29 0.94
CA SER A 109 -4.25 -13.04 0.27
C SER A 109 -2.85 -12.55 0.65
N MET A 110 -2.69 -11.26 0.92
CA MET A 110 -1.41 -10.71 1.41
C MET A 110 -1.17 -11.07 2.87
N GLU A 111 -2.22 -11.12 3.71
CA GLU A 111 -2.12 -11.56 5.10
C GLU A 111 -1.65 -13.01 5.15
N LYS A 112 -2.26 -13.91 4.36
CA LYS A 112 -1.82 -15.30 4.20
C LYS A 112 -0.38 -15.39 3.71
N LEU A 113 -0.05 -14.69 2.61
CA LEU A 113 1.28 -14.73 2.01
C LEU A 113 2.36 -14.27 2.98
N SER A 114 2.06 -13.38 3.91
CA SER A 114 3.01 -12.88 4.92
C SER A 114 3.30 -13.84 6.06
N GLN A 115 2.53 -14.92 6.22
CA GLN A 115 2.71 -15.87 7.33
C GLN A 115 4.09 -16.55 7.26
N GLY A 116 4.71 -16.73 8.43
CA GLY A 116 6.03 -17.36 8.60
C GLY A 116 7.21 -16.59 7.99
N LYS A 117 7.07 -15.29 7.67
CA LYS A 117 8.12 -14.51 7.00
C LYS A 117 8.59 -13.33 7.84
N ASN A 118 9.89 -13.08 7.79
CA ASN A 118 10.48 -11.85 8.29
C ASN A 118 10.43 -10.73 7.23
N ALA A 119 10.74 -9.50 7.65
CA ALA A 119 10.63 -8.31 6.82
C ALA A 119 11.47 -8.40 5.53
N PHE A 120 12.71 -8.88 5.64
CA PHE A 120 13.62 -9.01 4.51
C PHE A 120 13.13 -10.03 3.48
N LYS A 121 12.74 -11.24 3.93
CA LYS A 121 12.24 -12.31 3.05
C LYS A 121 10.97 -11.88 2.34
N PHE A 122 10.03 -11.24 3.05
CA PHE A 122 8.79 -10.76 2.45
C PHE A 122 9.02 -9.63 1.44
N ALA A 123 9.88 -8.66 1.76
CA ALA A 123 10.22 -7.58 0.82
C ALA A 123 10.86 -8.10 -0.47
N LYS A 124 11.71 -9.13 -0.41
CA LYS A 124 12.30 -9.78 -1.60
C LYS A 124 11.23 -10.39 -2.50
N ILE A 125 10.25 -11.11 -1.93
CA ILE A 125 9.11 -11.67 -2.66
C ILE A 125 8.31 -10.55 -3.34
N MET A 126 8.01 -9.49 -2.59
CA MET A 126 7.19 -8.38 -3.09
C MET A 126 7.91 -7.60 -4.19
N LYS A 127 9.23 -7.41 -4.11
CA LYS A 127 10.02 -6.77 -5.18
C LYS A 127 9.92 -7.54 -6.50
N ILE A 128 10.03 -8.87 -6.45
CA ILE A 128 9.89 -9.73 -7.64
C ILE A 128 8.47 -9.62 -8.21
N ARG A 129 7.44 -9.80 -7.38
CA ARG A 129 6.03 -9.72 -7.83
C ARG A 129 5.69 -8.35 -8.42
N TYR A 130 6.16 -7.28 -7.78
CA TYR A 130 5.90 -5.91 -8.22
C TYR A 130 6.56 -5.61 -9.58
N ASN A 131 7.82 -6.05 -9.77
CA ASN A 131 8.51 -5.89 -11.05
C ASN A 131 7.86 -6.72 -12.17
N ILE A 132 7.42 -7.95 -11.88
CA ILE A 132 6.69 -8.78 -12.85
C ILE A 132 5.36 -8.12 -13.23
N SER A 133 4.60 -7.60 -12.26
CA SER A 133 3.35 -6.88 -12.53
C SER A 133 3.58 -5.67 -13.44
N ARG A 134 4.61 -4.86 -13.15
CA ARG A 134 4.94 -3.69 -13.99
C ARG A 134 5.35 -4.09 -15.41
N ARG A 135 6.11 -5.17 -15.58
CA ARG A 135 6.46 -5.68 -16.91
C ARG A 135 5.22 -6.16 -17.65
N LYS A 136 4.32 -6.90 -16.98
CA LYS A 136 3.04 -7.34 -17.55
C LYS A 136 2.19 -6.14 -17.97
N ASP A 137 2.05 -5.13 -17.11
CA ASP A 137 1.33 -3.90 -17.42
C ASP A 137 1.96 -3.19 -18.63
N SER A 138 3.28 -3.05 -18.71
CA SER A 138 3.96 -2.46 -19.88
C SER A 138 3.74 -3.27 -21.17
N SER A 139 3.81 -4.60 -21.10
CA SER A 139 3.54 -5.45 -22.28
C SER A 139 2.07 -5.41 -22.69
N ARG A 140 1.15 -5.35 -21.73
CA ARG A 140 -0.29 -5.29 -21.95
C ARG A 140 -0.69 -3.93 -22.50
N LEU A 141 -0.13 -2.84 -21.97
CA LEU A 141 -0.26 -1.49 -22.52
C LEU A 141 0.29 -1.43 -23.96
N ALA A 142 1.45 -2.05 -24.22
CA ALA A 142 1.98 -2.12 -25.58
C ALA A 142 1.04 -2.89 -26.54
N LYS A 143 0.36 -3.94 -26.06
CA LYS A 143 -0.67 -4.66 -26.83
C LYS A 143 -1.93 -3.83 -27.04
N ILE A 144 -2.41 -3.12 -26.02
CA ILE A 144 -3.56 -2.21 -26.12
C ILE A 144 -3.27 -1.08 -27.12
N ILE A 145 -2.09 -0.46 -27.05
CA ILE A 145 -1.66 0.58 -28.01
C ILE A 145 -1.58 0.01 -29.43
N LYS A 146 -1.19 -1.26 -29.58
CA LYS A 146 -1.16 -1.97 -30.86
C LYS A 146 -2.52 -2.56 -31.27
N GLY A 147 -3.60 -2.30 -30.53
CA GLY A 147 -4.94 -2.83 -30.80
C GLY A 147 -5.08 -4.35 -30.64
N GLN A 148 -4.11 -5.03 -30.02
CA GLN A 148 -4.07 -6.48 -29.85
C GLN A 148 -4.80 -7.00 -28.60
N GLU A 149 -5.30 -6.10 -27.75
CA GLU A 149 -6.03 -6.45 -26.52
C GLU A 149 -7.00 -5.32 -26.15
N SER A 150 -8.25 -5.64 -25.83
CA SER A 150 -9.25 -4.69 -25.33
C SER A 150 -9.17 -4.60 -23.79
N ALA A 151 -9.45 -3.41 -23.23
CA ALA A 151 -9.32 -3.16 -21.81
C ALA A 151 -10.70 -3.11 -21.12
N ASP A 152 -10.98 -4.07 -20.22
CA ASP A 152 -11.99 -3.90 -19.19
C ASP A 152 -11.45 -2.96 -18.11
N PHE A 153 -11.98 -1.74 -18.07
CA PHE A 153 -11.56 -0.69 -17.15
C PHE A 153 -11.94 -1.05 -15.69
N TYR A 154 -10.95 -1.45 -14.87
CA TYR A 154 -11.04 -1.28 -13.42
C TYR A 154 -9.79 -0.61 -12.86
N LEU A 155 -10.05 0.53 -12.19
CA LEU A 155 -9.16 1.50 -11.54
C LEU A 155 -8.50 2.52 -12.49
N ILE A 156 -8.75 3.82 -12.22
CA ILE A 156 -7.80 4.71 -11.51
C ILE A 156 -8.37 6.14 -11.57
N GLY A 157 -8.47 6.80 -10.41
CA GLY A 157 -8.59 8.26 -10.37
C GLY A 157 -7.25 8.94 -10.71
N SER A 158 -7.37 10.13 -11.30
CA SER A 158 -6.37 11.20 -11.53
C SER A 158 -5.80 11.30 -12.96
N LYS A 159 -6.55 12.06 -13.79
CA LYS A 159 -6.27 12.61 -15.13
C LYS A 159 -6.34 11.64 -16.33
N ILE A 160 -7.50 11.68 -16.99
CA ILE A 160 -7.69 11.39 -18.41
C ILE A 160 -7.87 12.75 -19.09
N TRP A 161 -7.08 13.06 -20.11
CA TRP A 161 -7.46 14.04 -21.13
C TRP A 161 -7.49 13.32 -22.48
N LEU A 162 -8.68 13.20 -23.03
CA LEU A 162 -9.02 13.51 -24.42
C LEU A 162 -10.53 13.71 -24.43
N LYS A 163 -10.94 14.98 -24.51
CA LYS A 163 -12.29 15.32 -25.00
C LYS A 163 -12.33 14.86 -26.45
N ALA A 164 -13.34 14.06 -26.79
CA ALA A 164 -14.04 14.23 -28.05
C ALA A 164 -15.53 14.16 -27.67
N GLU A 165 -16.18 15.31 -27.66
CA GLU A 165 -17.63 15.39 -27.69
C GLU A 165 -18.10 14.66 -28.94
N VAL A 166 -18.99 13.70 -28.76
CA VAL A 166 -19.86 13.26 -29.86
C VAL A 166 -20.89 14.36 -30.03
N ALA A 167 -20.86 15.05 -31.17
CA ALA A 167 -21.96 15.88 -31.62
C ALA A 167 -22.14 15.69 -33.14
N LYS A 168 -23.12 14.83 -33.43
CA LYS A 168 -23.73 14.41 -34.71
C LYS A 168 -22.87 13.60 -35.68
#